data_AF-A1UQE2-F1
#
_entry.id   AF-A1UQE2-F1
#
_cell.length_a   1.000
_cell.length_b   1.000
_cell.length_c   1.000
_cell.angle_alpha   90.00
_cell.angle_beta   90.00
_cell.angle_gamma   90.00
#
_symmetry.space_group_name_H-M   'P 1'
#
loop_
_entity.id
_entity.type
_entity.pdbx_description
1 polymer ?
#
loop_
_entity_poly.entity_id
_entity_poly.type
_entity_poly.pdbx_seq_one_letter_code
_entity_poly.pdbx_strand_id
1 'polypeptide(L)'
;MSAARTASKSPRPTGFASVTASARLHLCAVDEEPAVRTCHVAAVLAFTPGVRHAGDRMQVQFDHGPTAMWVYQELAHKDVALVNVGHDGGTVEVRNPQIVLGRHGFRGGRWMFGHGMPAALGISRGALHAAGSFARTGLKVACPSTPMLLKLIAVMSRLGIEAKPTEFSPRAAIAPAEVPAALERLGVADVAAQYRLLRETNVMGDKS
;
A
#
# COMPACT_ATOMS: atom_id res chain seq x y z
N MET A 1 2.79 -41.15 15.82
CA MET A 1 1.82 -40.16 16.33
C MET A 1 1.86 -38.95 15.41
N SER A 2 0.84 -38.80 14.56
CA SER A 2 0.78 -37.76 13.52
C SER A 2 -0.08 -36.60 14.02
N ALA A 3 0.52 -35.42 14.21
CA ALA A 3 -0.20 -34.22 14.61
C ALA A 3 -0.86 -33.60 13.38
N ALA A 4 -2.19 -33.71 13.32
CA ALA A 4 -3.02 -33.03 12.33
C ALA A 4 -2.88 -31.50 12.52
N ARG A 5 -2.29 -30.83 11.53
CA ARG A 5 -2.32 -29.37 11.40
C ARG A 5 -3.77 -28.94 11.15
N THR A 6 -4.44 -28.45 12.18
CA THR A 6 -5.70 -27.72 12.04
C THR A 6 -5.42 -26.45 11.22
N ALA A 7 -5.87 -26.44 9.97
CA ALA A 7 -5.90 -25.25 9.14
C ALA A 7 -6.86 -24.24 9.81
N SER A 8 -6.29 -23.20 10.40
CA SER A 8 -7.05 -22.03 10.87
C SER A 8 -7.72 -21.39 9.65
N LYS A 9 -9.03 -21.60 9.48
CA LYS A 9 -9.87 -20.83 8.55
C LYS A 9 -9.99 -19.41 9.12
N SER A 10 -9.09 -18.52 8.71
CA SER A 10 -9.25 -17.09 8.97
C SER A 10 -10.60 -16.62 8.39
N PRO A 11 -11.41 -15.84 9.14
CA PRO A 11 -12.69 -15.35 8.65
C PRO A 11 -12.50 -14.44 7.44
N ARG A 12 -13.38 -14.56 6.43
CA ARG A 12 -13.38 -13.67 5.26
C ARG A 12 -13.50 -12.21 5.74
N PRO A 13 -12.71 -11.27 5.20
CA PRO A 13 -12.82 -9.87 5.57
C PRO A 13 -14.22 -9.35 5.23
N THR A 14 -14.94 -8.89 6.26
CA THR A 14 -16.25 -8.24 6.13
C THR A 14 -16.08 -6.71 6.14
N GLY A 15 -17.01 -5.97 5.52
CA GLY A 15 -16.99 -4.51 5.50
C GLY A 15 -15.80 -3.90 4.74
N PHE A 16 -15.29 -2.76 5.21
CA PHE A 16 -14.24 -2.00 4.51
C PHE A 16 -12.86 -2.69 4.46
N ALA A 17 -12.63 -3.71 5.28
CA ALA A 17 -11.45 -4.57 5.13
C ALA A 17 -11.43 -5.28 3.77
N SER A 18 -12.60 -5.67 3.25
CA SER A 18 -12.73 -6.27 1.91
C SER A 18 -12.36 -5.28 0.79
N VAL A 19 -12.70 -4.00 0.95
CA VAL A 19 -12.31 -2.92 0.01
C VAL A 19 -10.80 -2.72 0.03
N THR A 20 -10.21 -2.75 1.22
CA THR A 20 -8.75 -2.63 1.38
C THR A 20 -8.02 -3.79 0.71
N ALA A 21 -8.47 -5.03 0.92
CA ALA A 21 -7.90 -6.21 0.27
C ALA A 21 -8.06 -6.15 -1.27
N SER A 22 -9.24 -5.77 -1.76
CA SER A 22 -9.52 -5.58 -3.19
C SER A 22 -8.61 -4.50 -3.80
N ALA A 23 -8.46 -3.35 -3.13
CA ALA A 23 -7.57 -2.28 -3.57
C ALA A 23 -6.12 -2.78 -3.73
N ARG A 24 -5.60 -3.53 -2.74
CA ARG A 24 -4.25 -4.08 -2.80
C ARG A 24 -4.09 -5.09 -3.95
N LEU A 25 -5.08 -5.96 -4.18
CA LEU A 25 -5.08 -6.89 -5.30
C LEU A 25 -5.07 -6.18 -6.65
N HIS A 26 -5.95 -5.20 -6.85
CA HIS A 26 -5.97 -4.39 -8.08
C HIS A 26 -4.65 -3.63 -8.27
N LEU A 27 -4.04 -3.11 -7.21
CA LEU A 27 -2.73 -2.44 -7.28
C LEU A 27 -1.56 -3.40 -7.57
N CYS A 28 -1.68 -4.70 -7.26
CA CYS A 28 -0.70 -5.70 -7.72
C CYS A 28 -0.82 -5.97 -9.23
N ALA A 29 -2.04 -5.87 -9.78
CA ALA A 29 -2.35 -6.26 -11.15
C ALA A 29 -2.44 -5.09 -12.14
N VAL A 30 -2.41 -3.84 -11.66
CA VAL A 30 -2.51 -2.65 -12.52
C VAL A 30 -1.36 -2.63 -13.51
N ASP A 31 -1.65 -2.36 -14.78
CA ASP A 31 -0.61 -2.19 -15.80
C ASP A 31 0.05 -0.81 -15.63
N GLU A 32 1.38 -0.77 -15.65
CA GLU A 32 2.15 0.43 -15.34
C GLU A 32 3.34 0.58 -16.26
N GLU A 33 3.56 1.81 -16.72
CA GLU A 33 4.84 2.19 -17.32
C GLU A 33 5.99 1.93 -16.32
N PRO A 34 7.17 1.51 -16.80
CA PRO A 34 8.29 1.14 -15.93
C PRO A 34 8.71 2.22 -14.91
N ALA A 35 8.60 3.50 -15.29
CA ALA A 35 8.92 4.63 -14.40
C ALA A 35 7.92 4.75 -13.24
N VAL A 36 6.63 4.49 -13.49
CA VAL A 36 5.58 4.45 -12.47
C VAL A 36 5.81 3.26 -11.55
N ARG A 37 6.02 2.06 -12.13
CA ARG A 37 6.27 0.81 -11.39
C ARG A 37 7.45 0.92 -10.42
N THR A 38 8.55 1.54 -10.86
CA THR A 38 9.73 1.76 -10.02
C THR A 38 9.39 2.58 -8.78
N CYS A 39 8.62 3.66 -8.93
CA CYS A 39 8.18 4.51 -7.82
C CYS A 39 7.10 3.84 -6.96
N HIS A 40 6.25 3.02 -7.56
CA HIS A 40 5.23 2.23 -6.86
C HIS A 40 5.87 1.25 -5.88
N VAL A 41 6.81 0.41 -6.34
CA VAL A 41 7.54 -0.53 -5.48
C VAL A 41 8.30 0.20 -4.38
N ALA A 42 8.97 1.30 -4.71
CA ALA A 42 9.67 2.14 -3.74
C ALA A 42 8.72 2.66 -2.64
N ALA A 43 7.55 3.16 -3.03
CA ALA A 43 6.57 3.67 -2.10
C ALA A 43 5.92 2.56 -1.26
N VAL A 44 5.68 1.38 -1.82
CA VAL A 44 5.22 0.23 -1.02
C VAL A 44 6.21 -0.06 0.10
N LEU A 45 7.50 -0.20 -0.22
CA LEU A 45 8.54 -0.47 0.77
C LEU A 45 8.70 0.68 1.79
N ALA A 46 8.57 1.93 1.34
CA ALA A 46 8.73 3.10 2.20
C ALA A 46 7.56 3.34 3.16
N PHE A 47 6.33 3.02 2.75
CA PHE A 47 5.12 3.26 3.53
C PHE A 47 4.66 2.03 4.32
N THR A 48 5.18 0.84 4.03
CA THR A 48 4.84 -0.37 4.80
C THR A 48 5.32 -0.23 6.24
N PRO A 49 4.42 -0.31 7.23
CA PRO A 49 4.82 -0.30 8.63
C PRO A 49 5.69 -1.50 8.98
N GLY A 50 6.60 -1.35 9.96
CA GLY A 50 7.34 -2.49 10.50
C GLY A 50 8.55 -2.95 9.70
N VAL A 51 9.09 -2.11 8.80
CA VAL A 51 10.42 -2.36 8.21
C VAL A 51 11.47 -2.41 9.30
N ARG A 52 12.20 -3.52 9.38
CA ARG A 52 13.31 -3.71 10.32
C ARG A 52 14.63 -3.71 9.58
N HIS A 53 15.57 -2.91 10.08
CA HIS A 53 16.94 -2.86 9.59
C HIS A 53 17.88 -3.51 10.60
N ALA A 54 18.69 -4.47 10.13
CA ALA A 54 19.72 -5.11 10.92
C ALA A 54 20.98 -5.29 10.07
N GLY A 55 21.97 -4.42 10.27
CA GLY A 55 23.20 -4.42 9.47
C GLY A 55 22.93 -4.23 7.98
N ASP A 56 23.35 -5.20 7.17
CA ASP A 56 23.16 -5.26 5.72
C ASP A 56 21.82 -5.87 5.30
N ARG A 57 20.87 -6.06 6.24
CA ARG A 57 19.56 -6.66 5.96
C ARG A 57 18.42 -5.69 6.23
N MET A 58 17.44 -5.72 5.35
CA MET A 58 16.13 -5.11 5.53
C MET A 58 15.08 -6.22 5.49
N GLN A 59 14.22 -6.28 6.50
CA GLN A 59 13.06 -7.18 6.51
C GLN A 59 11.78 -6.34 6.48
N VAL A 60 10.90 -6.67 5.54
CA VAL A 60 9.62 -5.99 5.36
C VAL A 60 8.51 -7.01 5.55
N GLN A 61 7.68 -6.78 6.57
CA GLN A 61 6.51 -7.59 6.85
C GLN A 61 5.29 -6.94 6.20
N PHE A 62 4.53 -7.72 5.44
CA PHE A 62 3.30 -7.30 4.82
C PHE A 62 2.12 -8.05 5.42
N ASP A 63 1.03 -7.33 5.70
CA ASP A 63 -0.25 -7.89 6.14
C ASP A 63 -1.09 -8.43 4.96
N HIS A 64 -0.52 -8.50 3.77
CA HIS A 64 -1.17 -8.97 2.56
C HIS A 64 -0.20 -9.83 1.75
N GLY A 65 -0.47 -11.13 1.71
CA GLY A 65 0.37 -12.12 1.02
C GLY A 65 0.64 -11.81 -0.45
N PRO A 66 -0.39 -11.50 -1.25
CA PRO A 66 -0.21 -11.12 -2.65
C PRO A 66 0.71 -9.91 -2.82
N THR A 67 0.67 -8.92 -1.93
CA THR A 67 1.60 -7.78 -1.96
C THR A 67 3.03 -8.22 -1.68
N ALA A 68 3.25 -9.11 -0.70
CA ALA A 68 4.59 -9.64 -0.42
C ALA A 68 5.17 -10.41 -1.62
N MET A 69 4.35 -11.24 -2.26
CA MET A 69 4.73 -11.98 -3.47
C MET A 69 5.02 -11.04 -4.63
N TRP A 70 4.16 -10.04 -4.85
CA TRP A 70 4.33 -9.03 -5.89
C TRP A 70 5.64 -8.25 -5.70
N VAL A 71 5.93 -7.76 -4.49
CA VAL A 71 7.21 -7.08 -4.19
C VAL A 71 8.40 -8.00 -4.45
N TYR A 72 8.35 -9.26 -4.03
CA TYR A 72 9.41 -10.23 -4.29
C TYR A 72 9.67 -10.41 -5.79
N GLN A 73 8.60 -10.54 -6.59
CA GLN A 73 8.67 -10.68 -8.04
C GLN A 73 9.19 -9.40 -8.72
N GLU A 74 8.75 -8.22 -8.30
CA GLU A 74 9.19 -6.94 -8.87
C GLU A 74 10.66 -6.63 -8.57
N LEU A 75 11.15 -7.06 -7.42
CA LEU A 75 12.57 -6.91 -7.11
C LEU A 75 13.43 -7.88 -7.93
N ALA A 76 12.98 -9.12 -8.17
CA ALA A 76 13.62 -10.12 -9.03
C ALA A 76 15.16 -10.16 -8.91
N HIS A 77 15.67 -10.17 -7.68
CA HIS A 77 17.10 -10.05 -7.42
C HIS A 77 17.57 -11.17 -6.49
N LYS A 78 18.77 -11.70 -6.75
CA LYS A 78 19.35 -12.85 -6.00
C LYS A 78 19.49 -12.61 -4.49
N ASP A 79 19.62 -11.35 -4.09
CA ASP A 79 19.76 -10.92 -2.69
C ASP A 79 18.41 -10.60 -2.03
N VAL A 80 17.31 -10.99 -2.66
CA VAL A 80 15.94 -10.85 -2.13
C VAL A 80 15.37 -12.24 -1.92
N ALA A 81 14.79 -12.47 -0.75
CA ALA A 81 14.17 -13.73 -0.38
C ALA A 81 12.76 -13.50 0.17
N LEU A 82 11.83 -14.36 -0.24
CA LEU A 82 10.51 -14.46 0.37
C LEU A 82 10.57 -15.49 1.51
N VAL A 83 10.76 -15.01 2.75
CA VAL A 83 11.02 -15.84 3.93
C VAL A 83 9.78 -16.64 4.33
N ASN A 84 8.61 -16.02 4.21
CA ASN A 84 7.31 -16.67 4.37
C ASN A 84 6.28 -15.94 3.50
N VAL A 85 5.26 -16.68 3.06
CA VAL A 85 4.09 -16.12 2.40
C VAL A 85 2.89 -17.02 2.66
N GLY A 86 1.78 -16.40 3.01
CA GLY A 86 0.47 -17.02 3.11
C GLY A 86 -0.58 -16.03 2.63
N HIS A 87 -1.86 -16.39 2.68
CA HIS A 87 -2.93 -15.46 2.30
C HIS A 87 -2.89 -14.16 3.14
N ASP A 88 -2.69 -14.31 4.45
CA ASP A 88 -2.81 -13.23 5.44
C ASP A 88 -1.54 -12.39 5.62
N GLY A 89 -0.49 -12.64 4.82
CA GLY A 89 0.74 -11.86 4.90
C GLY A 89 1.96 -12.56 4.34
N GLY A 90 3.09 -11.87 4.42
CA GLY A 90 4.38 -12.40 4.01
C GLY A 90 5.54 -11.52 4.45
N THR A 91 6.74 -12.08 4.44
CA THR A 91 7.96 -11.39 4.83
C THR A 91 8.97 -11.44 3.68
N VAL A 92 9.37 -10.26 3.20
CA VAL A 92 10.44 -10.11 2.22
C VAL A 92 11.71 -9.67 2.94
N GLU A 93 12.78 -10.44 2.79
CA GLU A 93 14.12 -10.08 3.22
C GLU A 93 14.90 -9.55 2.02
N VAL A 94 15.54 -8.39 2.18
CA VAL A 94 16.46 -7.79 1.22
C VAL A 94 17.84 -7.68 1.87
N ARG A 95 18.82 -8.41 1.33
CA ARG A 95 20.23 -8.28 1.70
C ARG A 95 20.88 -7.21 0.84
N ASN A 96 21.86 -6.50 1.41
CA ASN A 96 22.51 -5.36 0.79
C ASN A 96 21.51 -4.34 0.20
N PRO A 97 20.58 -3.79 1.00
CA PRO A 97 19.47 -2.98 0.50
C PRO A 97 19.92 -1.74 -0.28
N GLN A 98 21.12 -1.20 -0.02
CA GLN A 98 21.68 -0.10 -0.82
C GLN A 98 21.92 -0.50 -2.29
N ILE A 99 22.39 -1.72 -2.52
CA ILE A 99 22.64 -2.25 -3.87
C ILE A 99 21.30 -2.59 -4.53
N VAL A 100 20.47 -3.40 -3.85
CA VAL A 100 19.23 -3.93 -4.44
C VAL A 100 18.20 -2.84 -4.69
N LEU A 101 17.93 -2.01 -3.68
CA LEU A 101 16.89 -0.98 -3.73
C LEU A 101 17.40 0.33 -4.30
N GLY A 102 18.67 0.36 -4.72
CA GLY A 102 19.29 1.58 -5.17
C GLY A 102 18.67 2.15 -6.44
N ARG A 103 18.20 1.28 -7.34
CA ARG A 103 17.42 1.68 -8.54
C ARG A 103 16.04 2.24 -8.19
N HIS A 104 15.52 1.90 -7.01
CA HIS A 104 14.24 2.37 -6.47
C HIS A 104 14.39 3.62 -5.58
N GLY A 105 15.59 4.22 -5.53
CA GLY A 105 15.84 5.47 -4.81
C GLY A 105 16.20 5.32 -3.33
N PHE A 106 16.51 4.11 -2.86
CA PHE A 106 17.00 3.90 -1.50
C PHE A 106 18.46 4.35 -1.36
N ARG A 107 18.73 5.31 -0.47
CA ARG A 107 20.06 5.86 -0.19
C ARG A 107 20.23 6.14 1.30
N GLY A 108 21.28 5.59 1.91
CA GLY A 108 21.67 5.93 3.28
C GLY A 108 20.53 5.78 4.30
N GLY A 109 19.70 4.75 4.17
CA GLY A 109 18.54 4.52 5.03
C GLY A 109 17.29 5.35 4.69
N ARG A 110 17.28 6.11 3.61
CA ARG A 110 16.18 7.01 3.23
C ARG A 110 15.68 6.72 1.82
N TRP A 111 14.41 7.03 1.58
CA TRP A 111 13.78 6.93 0.27
C TRP A 111 13.78 8.29 -0.44
N MET A 112 14.46 8.34 -1.59
CA MET A 112 14.46 9.48 -2.50
C MET A 112 13.59 9.14 -3.70
N PHE A 113 12.37 9.67 -3.71
CA PHE A 113 11.48 9.48 -4.83
C PHE A 113 11.81 10.42 -5.98
N GLY A 114 11.49 9.98 -7.20
CA GLY A 114 11.56 10.82 -8.38
C GLY A 114 10.55 11.97 -8.37
N HIS A 115 10.59 12.76 -9.43
CA HIS A 115 9.71 13.91 -9.68
C HIS A 115 8.84 13.70 -10.93
N GLY A 116 7.85 14.56 -11.13
CA GLY A 116 6.96 14.53 -12.30
C GLY A 116 5.76 13.60 -12.13
N MET A 117 4.95 13.49 -13.18
CA MET A 117 3.68 12.75 -13.16
C MET A 117 3.85 11.25 -12.90
N PRO A 118 4.82 10.54 -13.52
CA PRO A 118 5.02 9.11 -13.24
C PRO A 118 5.36 8.82 -11.79
N ALA A 119 6.21 9.67 -11.19
CA ALA A 119 6.55 9.57 -9.78
C ALA A 119 5.34 9.87 -8.89
N ALA A 120 4.55 10.89 -9.20
CA ALA A 120 3.36 11.22 -8.43
C ALA A 120 2.36 10.06 -8.40
N LEU A 121 2.10 9.45 -9.56
CA LEU A 121 1.23 8.29 -9.69
C LEU A 121 1.77 7.08 -8.91
N GLY A 122 3.04 6.71 -9.14
CA GLY A 122 3.67 5.58 -8.47
C GLY A 122 3.72 5.74 -6.94
N ILE A 123 4.11 6.92 -6.45
CA ILE A 123 4.14 7.20 -4.99
C ILE A 123 2.74 7.09 -4.39
N SER A 124 1.73 7.68 -5.04
CA SER A 124 0.36 7.68 -4.53
C SER A 124 -0.23 6.27 -4.51
N ARG A 125 0.01 5.48 -5.57
CA ARG A 125 -0.35 4.06 -5.62
C ARG A 125 0.34 3.26 -4.54
N GLY A 126 1.66 3.37 -4.40
CA GLY A 126 2.39 2.58 -3.42
C GLY A 126 2.08 2.93 -1.97
N ALA A 127 1.80 4.20 -1.67
CA ALA A 127 1.33 4.60 -0.35
C ALA A 127 -0.06 4.02 -0.03
N LEU A 128 -1.00 4.08 -0.99
CA LEU A 128 -2.31 3.43 -0.88
C LEU A 128 -2.19 1.91 -0.71
N HIS A 129 -1.34 1.28 -1.53
CA HIS A 129 -1.11 -0.16 -1.54
C HIS A 129 -0.57 -0.65 -0.18
N ALA A 130 0.45 0.02 0.35
CA ALA A 130 1.05 -0.36 1.62
C ALA A 130 0.14 -0.05 2.82
N ALA A 131 -0.35 1.19 2.90
CA ALA A 131 -0.84 1.76 4.15
C ALA A 131 -2.25 2.38 4.05
N GLY A 132 -2.95 2.13 2.95
CA GLY A 132 -4.33 2.52 2.74
C GLY A 132 -5.31 1.75 3.61
N SER A 133 -6.28 2.46 4.17
CA SER A 133 -7.38 1.91 4.96
C SER A 133 -8.68 2.62 4.61
N PHE A 134 -9.68 1.84 4.20
CA PHE A 134 -11.00 2.36 3.88
C PHE A 134 -11.90 2.32 5.11
N ALA A 135 -12.75 3.33 5.24
CA ALA A 135 -13.78 3.41 6.26
C ALA A 135 -14.96 4.24 5.75
N ARG A 136 -16.04 4.27 6.54
CA ARG A 136 -17.20 5.14 6.26
C ARG A 136 -16.83 6.62 6.19
N THR A 137 -15.82 7.04 6.96
CA THR A 137 -15.30 8.42 6.98
C THR A 137 -14.31 8.72 5.86
N GLY A 138 -14.11 7.82 4.91
CA GLY A 138 -13.25 8.03 3.74
C GLY A 138 -12.09 7.05 3.68
N LEU A 139 -11.02 7.46 3.00
CA LEU A 139 -9.78 6.71 2.84
C LEU A 139 -8.69 7.40 3.65
N LYS A 140 -7.94 6.63 4.44
CA LYS A 140 -6.76 7.10 5.17
C LYS A 140 -5.53 6.32 4.75
N VAL A 141 -4.42 7.01 4.52
CA VAL A 141 -3.10 6.42 4.25
C VAL A 141 -2.17 6.75 5.41
N ALA A 142 -1.74 5.73 6.15
CA ALA A 142 -0.75 5.94 7.20
C ALA A 142 0.62 6.27 6.59
N CYS A 143 1.30 7.26 7.14
CA CYS A 143 2.61 7.72 6.67
C CYS A 143 3.67 7.43 7.74
N PRO A 144 4.91 7.09 7.35
CA PRO A 144 5.97 6.77 8.30
C PRO A 144 6.46 7.99 9.10
N SER A 145 6.22 9.21 8.60
CA SER A 145 6.62 10.46 9.25
C SER A 145 5.84 11.66 8.70
N THR A 146 5.85 12.78 9.41
CA THR A 146 5.22 14.03 8.96
C THR A 146 5.80 14.55 7.63
N PRO A 147 7.14 14.54 7.38
CA PRO A 147 7.67 14.90 6.06
C PRO A 147 7.14 14.02 4.92
N MET A 148 6.96 12.72 5.18
CA MET A 148 6.39 11.79 4.20
C MET A 148 4.90 12.03 3.96
N LEU A 149 4.15 12.42 5.00
CA LEU A 149 2.76 12.88 4.88
C LEU A 149 2.65 14.11 3.97
N LEU A 150 3.42 15.16 4.24
CA LEU A 150 3.38 16.39 3.44
C LEU A 150 3.78 16.12 1.99
N LYS A 151 4.78 15.26 1.77
CA LYS A 151 5.17 14.79 0.43
C LYS A 151 4.02 14.06 -0.26
N LEU A 152 3.35 13.14 0.44
CA LEU A 152 2.23 12.39 -0.10
C LEU A 152 1.08 13.32 -0.53
N ILE A 153 0.70 14.28 0.32
CA ILE A 153 -0.33 15.28 0.00
C ILE A 153 0.07 16.09 -1.24
N ALA A 154 1.33 16.55 -1.32
CA ALA A 154 1.81 17.32 -2.46
C ALA A 154 1.76 16.51 -3.77
N VAL A 155 2.11 15.22 -3.76
CA VAL A 155 2.05 14.39 -4.98
C VAL A 155 0.62 14.00 -5.34
N MET A 156 -0.25 13.75 -4.36
CA MET A 156 -1.68 13.50 -4.59
C MET A 156 -2.36 14.73 -5.20
N SER A 157 -2.04 15.94 -4.72
CA SER A 157 -2.56 17.19 -5.27
C SER A 157 -2.20 17.38 -6.75
N ARG A 158 -1.00 16.95 -7.18
CA ARG A 158 -0.61 16.99 -8.61
C ARG A 158 -1.44 16.06 -9.49
N LEU A 159 -2.01 15.00 -8.91
CA LEU A 159 -2.95 14.11 -9.60
C LEU A 159 -4.39 14.66 -9.55
N GLY A 160 -4.63 15.79 -8.87
CA GLY A 160 -5.98 16.29 -8.60
C GLY A 160 -6.71 15.50 -7.52
N ILE A 161 -5.97 14.87 -6.59
CA ILE A 161 -6.54 14.17 -5.43
C ILE A 161 -6.40 15.07 -4.20
N GLU A 162 -7.53 15.47 -3.62
CA GLU A 162 -7.55 16.28 -2.40
C GLU A 162 -7.39 15.40 -1.15
N ALA A 163 -6.20 15.43 -0.56
CA ALA A 163 -5.90 14.79 0.71
C ALA A 163 -5.54 15.82 1.79
N LYS A 164 -5.98 15.59 3.02
CA LYS A 164 -5.72 16.46 4.18
C LYS A 164 -4.98 15.69 5.28
N PRO A 165 -4.13 16.35 6.08
CA PRO A 165 -3.53 15.71 7.24
C PRO A 165 -4.60 15.39 8.30
N THR A 166 -4.42 14.30 9.05
CA THR A 166 -5.23 14.00 10.24
C THR A 166 -4.55 14.50 11.51
N GLU A 167 -5.33 14.78 12.55
CA GLU A 167 -4.81 15.13 13.87
C GLU A 167 -4.08 13.94 14.53
N PHE A 168 -3.07 14.22 15.35
CA PHE A 168 -2.34 13.31 16.24
C PHE A 168 -1.52 12.17 15.63
N SER A 169 -1.67 11.87 14.33
CA SER A 169 -0.82 10.87 13.65
C SER A 169 -0.56 11.25 12.19
N PRO A 170 0.62 10.93 11.63
CA PRO A 170 0.94 11.26 10.24
C PRO A 170 0.11 10.39 9.30
N ARG A 171 -1.09 10.84 8.94
CA ARG A 171 -1.96 10.18 7.94
C ARG A 171 -2.53 11.21 6.98
N ALA A 172 -2.59 10.82 5.71
CA ALA A 172 -3.31 11.55 4.68
C ALA A 172 -4.74 11.00 4.62
N ALA A 173 -5.74 11.88 4.66
CA ALA A 173 -7.15 11.53 4.60
C ALA A 173 -7.81 12.12 3.36
N ILE A 174 -8.55 11.29 2.65
CA ILE A 174 -9.40 11.65 1.52
C ILE A 174 -10.85 11.51 1.99
N ALA A 175 -11.65 12.57 1.80
CA ALA A 175 -13.03 12.62 2.24
C ALA A 175 -13.89 11.57 1.51
N PRO A 176 -14.98 11.06 2.13
CA PRO A 176 -15.79 9.99 1.55
C PRO A 176 -16.28 10.25 0.12
N ALA A 177 -16.67 11.49 -0.18
CA ALA A 177 -17.19 11.90 -1.49
C ALA A 177 -16.09 11.86 -2.58
N GLU A 178 -14.83 12.07 -2.20
CA GLU A 178 -13.68 12.15 -3.10
C GLU A 178 -13.03 10.78 -3.37
N VAL A 179 -13.32 9.77 -2.54
CA VAL A 179 -12.69 8.44 -2.65
C VAL A 179 -12.88 7.82 -4.04
N PRO A 180 -14.09 7.79 -4.66
CA PRO A 180 -14.26 7.21 -5.98
C PRO A 180 -13.38 7.87 -7.04
N ALA A 181 -13.37 9.21 -7.07
CA ALA A 181 -12.62 9.98 -8.05
C ALA A 181 -11.09 9.88 -7.81
N ALA A 182 -10.67 9.67 -6.56
CA ALA A 182 -9.28 9.37 -6.23
C ALA A 182 -8.85 7.99 -6.75
N LEU A 183 -9.70 6.96 -6.57
CA LEU A 183 -9.41 5.59 -7.04
C LEU A 183 -9.34 5.51 -8.57
N GLU A 184 -10.19 6.25 -9.27
CA GLU A 184 -10.15 6.37 -10.73
C GLU A 184 -8.82 6.98 -11.21
N ARG A 185 -8.38 8.09 -10.61
CA ARG A 185 -7.08 8.71 -10.92
C ARG A 185 -5.89 7.80 -10.61
N LEU A 186 -6.04 6.89 -9.67
CA LEU A 186 -5.05 5.87 -9.34
C LEU A 186 -5.20 4.60 -10.21
N GLY A 187 -6.13 4.55 -11.16
CA GLY A 187 -6.32 3.42 -12.08
C GLY A 187 -6.89 2.17 -11.42
N VAL A 188 -7.63 2.31 -10.32
CA VAL A 188 -8.31 1.22 -9.60
C VAL A 188 -9.80 1.50 -9.43
N ALA A 189 -10.44 1.97 -10.51
CA ALA A 189 -11.83 2.41 -10.51
C ALA A 189 -12.83 1.32 -10.07
N ASP A 190 -12.56 0.04 -10.34
CA ASP A 190 -13.43 -1.07 -9.93
C ASP A 190 -13.63 -1.14 -8.41
N VAL A 191 -12.61 -0.74 -7.64
CA VAL A 191 -12.66 -0.67 -6.17
C VAL A 191 -13.66 0.40 -5.71
N ALA A 192 -13.87 1.45 -6.51
CA ALA A 192 -14.79 2.53 -6.17
C ALA A 192 -16.25 2.07 -6.12
N ALA A 193 -16.64 1.10 -6.96
CA ALA A 193 -17.97 0.51 -6.93
C ALA A 193 -18.20 -0.23 -5.60
N GLN A 194 -17.23 -1.05 -5.18
CA GLN A 194 -17.29 -1.78 -3.92
C GLN A 194 -17.34 -0.83 -2.70
N TYR A 195 -16.55 0.25 -2.73
CA TYR A 195 -16.58 1.27 -1.67
C TYR A 195 -17.95 1.96 -1.55
N ARG A 196 -18.56 2.36 -2.68
CA ARG A 196 -19.87 3.02 -2.71
C ARG A 196 -20.97 2.12 -2.12
N LEU A 197 -21.05 0.87 -2.59
CA LEU A 197 -22.05 -0.09 -2.13
C LEU A 197 -22.00 -0.31 -0.60
N LEU A 198 -20.80 -0.48 -0.05
CA LEU A 198 -20.62 -0.67 1.39
C LEU A 198 -20.97 0.59 2.18
N ARG A 199 -20.70 1.78 1.65
CA ARG A 199 -21.07 3.04 2.29
C ARG A 199 -22.58 3.22 2.35
N GLU A 200 -23.28 2.93 1.24
CA GLU A 200 -24.75 3.05 1.15
C GLU A 200 -25.45 2.06 2.08
N THR A 201 -25.00 0.80 2.10
CA THR A 201 -25.56 -0.25 2.98
C THR A 201 -25.43 0.11 4.47
N ASN A 202 -24.29 0.68 4.88
CA ASN A 202 -24.06 1.12 6.26
C ASN A 202 -24.83 2.41 6.63
N VAL A 203 -25.20 3.26 5.66
CA VAL A 203 -26.04 4.44 5.91
C VAL A 203 -27.50 4.04 6.16
N MET A 204 -27.98 2.97 5.52
CA MET A 204 -29.35 2.48 5.72
C MET A 204 -29.50 1.69 7.03
N GLY A 205 -28.48 0.94 7.45
CA GLY A 205 -28.49 0.20 8.73
C GLY A 205 -28.51 1.09 9.98
N ASP A 206 -28.03 2.33 9.90
CA ASP A 206 -28.08 3.31 11.01
C ASP A 206 -29.43 4.04 11.14
N LYS A 207 -30.31 3.90 10.15
CA LYS A 207 -31.62 4.58 10.09
C LYS A 207 -32.80 3.66 10.41
N SER A 208 -32.53 2.42 10.82
CA SER A 208 -33.55 1.41 11.17
C SER A 208 -33.65 1.20 12.67
#